data_AF-A0A9D7QIG5-F1
#
_entry.id   AF-A0A9D7QIG5-F1
#
_cell.length_a   1.000
_cell.length_b   1.000
_cell.length_c   1.000
_cell.angle_alpha   90.00
_cell.angle_beta   90.00
_cell.angle_gamma   90.00
#
_symmetry.space_group_name_H-M   'P 1'
#
loop_
_entity.id
_entity.type
_entity.pdbx_description
1 polymer ?
#
loop_
_entity_poly.entity_id
_entity_poly.type
_entity_poly.pdbx_seq_one_letter_code
_entity_poly.pdbx_strand_id
1 'polypeptide(L)'
;FPNGTTSGKEGLIQAVLKMRMVGQSVRERSVLIEGDIALIFGTADLRFADPGKEDRVASLRYTSIYVKRNGQWRMLALQMQPRTKQ
;
A
#
# COMPACT_ATOMS: atom_id res chain seq x y z
N PHE A 1 -3.55 -7.13 10.32
CA PHE A 1 -2.15 -6.91 9.88
C PHE A 1 -1.82 -7.89 8.75
N PRO A 2 -0.90 -7.60 7.83
CA PRO A 2 -0.65 -8.42 6.64
C PRO A 2 -0.20 -9.83 7.03
N ASN A 3 -0.94 -10.85 6.60
CA ASN A 3 -0.70 -12.27 6.89
C ASN A 3 -0.52 -13.09 5.59
N GLY A 4 -0.20 -12.43 4.48
CA GLY A 4 -0.04 -13.07 3.17
C GLY A 4 -1.33 -13.37 2.42
N THR A 5 -2.50 -12.95 2.90
CA THR A 5 -3.76 -13.12 2.18
C THR A 5 -3.80 -12.33 0.88
N THR A 6 -4.34 -12.94 -0.18
CA THR A 6 -4.63 -12.29 -1.46
C THR A 6 -6.10 -11.86 -1.54
N SER A 7 -6.38 -10.73 -2.18
CA SER A 7 -7.75 -10.28 -2.44
C SER A 7 -7.83 -9.56 -3.78
N GLY A 8 -9.03 -9.55 -4.39
CA GLY A 8 -9.32 -8.75 -5.58
C GLY A 8 -9.56 -7.28 -5.26
N LYS A 9 -9.85 -6.50 -6.31
CA LYS A 9 -10.07 -5.04 -6.24
C LYS A 9 -11.14 -4.66 -5.21
N GLU A 10 -12.28 -5.35 -5.23
CA GLU A 10 -13.42 -5.09 -4.34
C GLU A 10 -13.03 -5.35 -2.88
N GLY A 11 -12.31 -6.45 -2.62
CA GLY A 11 -11.79 -6.79 -1.30
C GLY A 11 -10.82 -5.73 -0.77
N LEU A 12 -9.91 -5.25 -1.62
CA LEU A 12 -8.98 -4.18 -1.27
C LEU A 12 -9.72 -2.86 -0.96
N ILE A 13 -10.67 -2.45 -1.79
CA ILE A 13 -11.47 -1.23 -1.58
C ILE A 13 -12.21 -1.32 -0.24
N GLN A 14 -12.89 -2.43 0.01
CA GLN A 14 -13.63 -2.62 1.27
C GLN A 14 -12.69 -2.64 2.48
N ALA A 15 -11.50 -3.22 2.36
CA ALA A 15 -10.51 -3.20 3.41
C ALA A 15 -10.04 -1.76 3.71
N VAL A 16 -9.71 -0.97 2.68
CA VAL A 16 -9.27 0.43 2.83
C VAL A 16 -10.37 1.30 3.42
N LEU A 17 -11.61 1.19 2.94
CA LEU A 17 -12.74 1.98 3.46
C LEU A 17 -13.05 1.68 4.94
N LYS A 18 -12.77 0.45 5.39
CA LYS A 18 -12.91 0.06 6.81
C LYS A 18 -11.71 0.49 7.67
N MET A 19 -10.60 0.88 7.07
CA MET A 19 -9.46 1.40 7.81
C MET A 19 -9.79 2.80 8.31
N ARG A 20 -9.64 3.03 9.62
CA ARG A 20 -9.67 4.39 10.19
C ARG A 20 -8.34 5.11 9.94
N MET A 21 -7.91 5.15 8.68
CA MET A 21 -6.65 5.76 8.27
C MET A 21 -6.85 7.28 8.17
N VAL A 22 -6.04 8.04 8.89
CA VAL A 22 -6.07 9.51 8.91
C VAL A 22 -4.91 10.13 8.14
N GLY A 23 -3.94 9.32 7.73
CA GLY A 23 -2.85 9.80 6.88
C GLY A 23 -1.92 8.71 6.40
N GLN A 24 -1.16 9.04 5.37
CA GLN A 24 -0.14 8.20 4.78
C GLN A 24 1.05 9.06 4.39
N SER A 25 2.26 8.60 4.68
CA SER A 25 3.49 9.11 4.08
C SER A 25 4.24 7.98 3.37
N VAL A 26 5.03 8.34 2.36
CA VAL A 26 5.84 7.40 1.58
C VAL A 26 7.29 7.86 1.60
N ARG A 27 8.20 6.93 1.84
CA ARG A 27 9.66 7.16 1.90
C ARG A 27 10.42 6.01 1.25
N GLU A 28 11.72 6.21 0.97
CA GLU A 28 12.60 5.19 0.36
C GLU A 28 12.05 4.64 -0.98
N ARG A 29 11.44 5.52 -1.78
CA ARG A 29 10.72 5.14 -3.01
C ARG A 29 11.68 4.96 -4.18
N SER A 30 11.56 3.84 -4.87
CA SER A 30 12.23 3.56 -6.13
C SER A 30 11.20 3.10 -7.17
N VAL A 31 11.41 3.48 -8.43
CA VAL A 31 10.51 3.15 -9.53
C VAL A 31 11.35 2.58 -10.68
N LEU A 32 10.95 1.43 -11.20
CA LEU A 32 11.43 0.86 -12.45
C LEU A 32 10.28 0.89 -13.45
N ILE A 33 10.53 1.40 -14.67
CA ILE A 33 9.57 1.42 -15.76
C ILE A 33 10.15 0.61 -16.92
N GLU A 34 9.40 -0.37 -17.40
CA GLU A 34 9.74 -1.19 -18.56
C GLU A 34 8.52 -1.24 -19.48
N GLY A 35 8.57 -0.44 -20.55
CA GLY A 35 7.44 -0.26 -21.47
C GLY A 35 6.17 0.17 -20.73
N ASP A 36 5.15 -0.68 -20.79
CA ASP A 36 3.84 -0.45 -20.17
C ASP A 36 3.72 -1.07 -18.77
N ILE A 37 4.84 -1.45 -18.13
CA ILE A 37 4.89 -1.98 -16.77
C ILE A 37 5.70 -1.04 -15.88
N ALA A 38 5.21 -0.79 -14.67
CA ALA A 38 5.97 -0.08 -13.65
C ALA A 38 5.99 -0.89 -12.34
N LEU A 39 7.18 -1.00 -11.76
CA LEU A 39 7.42 -1.59 -10.43
C LEU A 39 7.80 -0.47 -9.48
N ILE A 40 7.06 -0.33 -8.39
CA ILE A 40 7.29 0.68 -7.36
C ILE A 40 7.60 -0.03 -6.06
N PHE A 41 8.74 0.29 -5.47
CA PHE A 41 9.15 -0.18 -4.16
C PHE A 41 9.19 0.99 -3.21
N GLY A 42 8.80 0.80 -1.95
CA GLY A 42 8.86 1.88 -0.98
C GLY A 42 8.49 1.43 0.43
N THR A 43 8.58 2.38 1.36
CA THR A 43 8.03 2.23 2.69
C THR A 43 6.84 3.18 2.83
N ALA A 44 5.70 2.65 3.28
CA ALA A 44 4.50 3.43 3.59
C ALA A 44 4.28 3.43 5.10
N ASP A 45 4.19 4.63 5.69
CA ASP A 45 3.81 4.80 7.08
C ASP A 45 2.34 5.23 7.12
N LEU A 46 1.48 4.32 7.59
CA LEU A 46 0.04 4.52 7.68
C LEU A 46 -0.33 4.95 9.10
N ARG A 47 -1.00 6.09 9.23
CA ARG A 47 -1.48 6.65 10.50
C ARG A 47 -2.96 6.32 10.68
N PHE A 48 -3.32 5.81 11.84
CA PHE A 48 -4.69 5.43 12.18
C PHE A 48 -5.12 6.12 13.47
N ALA A 49 -6.35 6.62 13.49
CA ALA A 49 -6.99 7.20 14.66
C ALA A 49 -8.33 6.51 14.90
N ASP A 50 -8.50 5.94 16.08
CA ASP A 50 -9.74 5.28 16.51
C ASP A 50 -10.30 6.06 17.71
N PRO A 51 -11.59 6.43 17.75
CA PRO A 51 -12.15 7.13 18.90
C PRO A 51 -11.89 6.39 20.21
N GLY A 52 -11.33 7.11 21.19
CA GLY A 52 -11.00 6.56 22.51
C GLY A 52 -9.77 5.65 22.56
N LYS A 53 -8.93 5.62 21.50
CA LYS A 53 -7.65 4.90 21.48
C LYS A 53 -6.52 5.84 21.11
N GLU A 54 -5.30 5.47 21.51
CA GLU A 54 -4.10 6.16 21.04
C GLU A 54 -3.93 6.00 19.53
N ASP A 55 -3.45 7.06 18.90
CA ASP A 55 -3.06 7.04 17.50
C ASP A 55 -1.93 6.01 17.29
N ARG A 56 -2.03 5.27 16.20
CA ARG A 56 -1.05 4.22 15.86
C ARG A 56 -0.49 4.41 14.46
N VAL A 57 0.77 4.05 14.31
CA VAL A 57 1.47 4.05 13.02
C VAL A 57 1.84 2.60 12.66
N ALA A 58 1.50 2.18 11.44
CA ALA A 58 2.01 0.95 10.85
C ALA A 58 3.00 1.28 9.73
N SER A 59 4.24 0.80 9.86
CA SER A 59 5.27 0.93 8.82
C SER A 59 5.33 -0.34 7.97
N LEU A 60 5.14 -0.18 6.66
CA LEU A 60 5.00 -1.29 5.71
C LEU A 60 5.99 -1.11 4.56
N ARG A 61 6.82 -2.12 4.29
CA ARG A 61 7.52 -2.22 3.01
C ARG A 61 6.52 -2.68 1.96
N TYR A 62 6.47 -2.00 0.83
CA TYR A 62 5.54 -2.35 -0.25
C TYR A 62 6.24 -2.52 -1.59
N THR A 63 5.66 -3.39 -2.40
CA THR A 63 5.86 -3.50 -3.84
C THR A 63 4.51 -3.31 -4.52
N SER A 64 4.38 -2.32 -5.39
CA SER A 64 3.20 -2.14 -6.24
C SER A 64 3.56 -2.22 -7.70
N ILE A 65 2.74 -2.93 -8.46
CA ILE A 65 2.91 -3.17 -9.88
C ILE A 65 1.80 -2.42 -10.60
N TYR A 66 2.15 -1.65 -11.61
CA TYR A 66 1.20 -0.95 -12.47
C TYR A 66 1.37 -1.40 -13.91
N VAL A 67 0.25 -1.42 -14.63
CA VAL A 67 0.21 -1.65 -16.08
C VAL A 67 -0.43 -0.44 -16.76
N LYS A 68 0.12 -0.01 -17.88
CA LYS A 68 -0.45 1.04 -18.72
C LYS A 68 -1.43 0.38 -19.70
N ARG A 69 -2.69 0.81 -19.67
CA ARG A 69 -3.74 0.37 -20.61
C ARG A 69 -4.50 1.59 -21.11
N ASN A 70 -4.63 1.72 -22.43
CA ASN A 70 -5.28 2.87 -23.08
C ASN A 70 -4.71 4.21 -22.58
N GLY A 71 -3.38 4.30 -22.51
CA GLY A 71 -2.68 5.50 -22.05
C GLY A 71 -2.67 5.74 -20.53
N GLN A 72 -3.38 4.92 -19.74
CA GLN A 72 -3.56 5.12 -18.31
C GLN A 72 -2.88 4.03 -17.47
N TRP A 73 -2.13 4.43 -16.45
CA TRP A 73 -1.58 3.52 -15.46
C TRP A 73 -2.67 3.01 -14.50
N ARG A 74 -2.69 1.70 -14.28
CA ARG A 74 -3.61 1.04 -13.34
C ARG A 74 -2.84 0.07 -12.48
N MET A 75 -3.11 0.07 -11.18
CA MET A 75 -2.50 -0.88 -10.26
C MET A 75 -2.96 -2.30 -10.62
N LEU A 76 -1.99 -3.17 -10.86
CA LEU A 76 -2.19 -4.60 -11.11
C LEU A 76 -2.08 -5.40 -9.81
N ALA A 77 -1.10 -5.08 -8.97
CA ALA A 77 -0.84 -5.79 -7.72
C ALA A 77 -0.22 -4.88 -6.66
N LEU A 78 -0.45 -5.24 -5.40
CA LEU A 78 0.16 -4.62 -4.23
C LEU A 78 0.49 -5.72 -3.22
N GLN A 79 1.75 -5.76 -2.79
CA GLN A 79 2.18 -6.57 -1.65
C GLN A 79 2.72 -5.64 -0.58
N MET A 80 2.32 -5.87 0.68
CA MET A 80 2.79 -5.11 1.84
C MET A 80 3.24 -6.05 2.93
N GLN A 81 4.35 -5.73 3.58
CA GLN A 81 4.91 -6.48 4.69
C GLN A 81 5.25 -5.52 5.84
N PRO A 82 4.95 -5.85 7.10
CA PRO A 82 5.41 -5.07 8.24
C PRO A 82 6.92 -4.91 8.22
N ARG A 83 7.41 -3.70 8.46
CA ARG A 83 8.80 -3.57 8.91
C ARG A 83 8.85 -3.97 10.37
N THR A 84 9.75 -4.88 10.72
CA THR A 84 10.14 -5.08 12.11
C THR A 84 10.61 -3.73 12.67
N LYS A 85 10.18 -3.39 13.89
CA LYS A 85 10.79 -2.27 14.62
C LYS A 85 12.29 -2.59 14.72
N GLN A 86 13.14 -1.70 14.23
CA GLN A 86 14.56 -1.69 14.60
C GLN A 86 14.67 -1.25 16.05
#